data_AF-A0AA41JTW5-F1
#
_entry.id   AF-A0AA41JTW5-F1
#
_cell.length_a   1.000
_cell.length_b   1.000
_cell.length_c   1.000
_cell.angle_alpha   90.00
_cell.angle_beta   90.00
_cell.angle_gamma   90.00
#
_symmetry.space_group_name_H-M   'P 1'
#
loop_
_entity.id
_entity.type
_entity.pdbx_description
1 polymer ?
#
loop_
_entity_poly.entity_id
_entity_poly.type
_entity_poly.pdbx_seq_one_letter_code
_entity_poly.pdbx_strand_id
1 'polypeptide(L)'
;MTTPKILKIMLLTAVSLVGISVGEVSSSAASWHKGTPKELHGKYQAKRISGAEGFGCTYIITNKSLVMSQSNWPLYKNVKMKYKKLKAHTYLLVGKTVHNSYILAGNYKSVYYLKGKELLHTDYPTYKKNKKNAFKYSEKNPAKRTKHFKDGGPIVHM
;
A
#
# COMPACT_ATOMS: atom_id res chain seq x y z
N MET A 1 56.74 -40.34 32.16
CA MET A 1 56.85 -40.81 33.57
C MET A 1 57.06 -39.56 34.41
N THR A 2 56.30 -39.17 35.42
CA THR A 2 55.22 -39.77 36.22
C THR A 2 54.59 -38.58 36.96
N THR A 3 53.27 -38.45 36.90
CA THR A 3 52.49 -37.49 37.70
C THR A 3 52.44 -37.97 39.15
N PRO A 4 52.39 -37.06 40.15
CA PRO A 4 51.63 -37.32 41.35
C PRO A 4 50.39 -36.43 41.41
N LYS A 5 49.27 -37.08 41.73
CA LYS A 5 47.94 -36.53 41.94
C LYS A 5 47.80 -36.00 43.38
N ILE A 6 46.77 -35.17 43.54
CA ILE A 6 45.86 -34.99 44.70
C ILE A 6 45.99 -33.63 45.38
N LEU A 7 45.03 -32.74 45.09
CA LEU A 7 44.13 -32.23 46.14
C LEU A 7 42.78 -31.84 45.51
N LYS A 8 41.72 -32.51 45.93
CA LYS A 8 40.33 -32.17 45.61
C LYS A 8 39.88 -31.08 46.56
N ILE A 9 39.49 -29.92 46.04
CA ILE A 9 38.59 -29.00 46.74
C ILE A 9 37.40 -28.76 45.81
N MET A 10 36.26 -29.31 46.20
CA MET A 10 34.96 -28.98 45.61
C MET A 10 34.63 -27.54 45.97
N LEU A 11 34.37 -26.71 44.97
CA LEU A 11 33.55 -25.51 45.16
C LEU A 11 32.44 -25.53 44.11
N LEU A 12 31.26 -25.89 44.60
CA LEU A 12 29.98 -25.77 43.91
C LEU A 12 29.70 -24.28 43.72
N THR A 13 29.91 -23.75 42.52
CA THR A 13 29.33 -22.46 42.12
C THR A 13 28.35 -22.71 41.00
N ALA A 14 27.11 -22.98 41.42
CA ALA A 14 25.93 -22.83 40.59
C ALA A 14 25.80 -21.36 40.20
N VAL A 15 26.41 -20.98 39.06
CA VAL A 15 26.05 -19.73 38.39
C VAL A 15 24.84 -20.06 37.54
N SER A 16 23.68 -19.73 38.12
CA SER A 16 22.41 -19.57 37.45
C SER A 16 22.59 -19.13 36.00
N LEU A 17 22.19 -20.01 35.06
CA LEU A 17 21.77 -19.56 33.74
C LEU A 17 20.61 -18.59 33.99
N VAL A 18 20.92 -17.30 34.05
CA VAL A 18 19.95 -16.29 33.66
C VAL A 18 19.80 -16.52 32.17
N GLY A 19 18.81 -17.35 31.83
CA GLY A 19 18.27 -17.41 30.49
C GLY A 19 17.83 -16.01 30.16
N ILE A 20 18.72 -15.24 29.54
CA ILE A 20 18.34 -14.07 28.77
C ILE A 20 17.48 -14.67 27.68
N SER A 21 16.17 -14.73 27.93
CA SER A 21 15.18 -14.74 26.88
C SER A 21 15.45 -13.45 26.11
N VAL A 22 16.36 -13.54 25.14
CA VAL A 22 16.31 -12.71 23.95
C VAL A 22 14.92 -12.99 23.41
N GLY A 23 13.96 -12.19 23.88
CA GLY A 23 12.61 -12.22 23.38
C GLY A 23 12.79 -12.11 21.89
N GLU A 24 12.40 -13.17 21.19
CA GLU A 24 12.41 -13.19 19.74
C GLU A 24 11.74 -11.89 19.34
N VAL A 25 12.52 -10.97 18.76
CA VAL A 25 11.95 -9.80 18.13
C VAL A 25 11.19 -10.39 16.97
N SER A 26 9.92 -10.71 17.21
CA SER A 26 9.03 -11.30 16.24
C SER A 26 9.01 -10.32 15.10
N SER A 27 9.83 -10.57 14.08
CA SER A 27 9.81 -9.81 12.86
C SER A 27 8.44 -10.07 12.29
N SER A 28 7.51 -9.14 12.53
CA SER A 28 6.19 -9.20 11.93
C SER A 28 6.43 -8.96 10.45
N ALA A 29 6.78 -10.02 9.75
CA ALA A 29 6.91 -10.07 8.32
C ALA A 29 5.55 -9.67 7.80
N ALA A 30 5.41 -8.39 7.47
CA ALA A 30 4.12 -7.85 7.15
C ALA A 30 3.58 -8.62 5.95
N SER A 31 2.51 -9.37 6.19
CA SER A 31 2.02 -10.36 5.25
C SER A 31 1.52 -9.63 4.01
N TRP A 32 2.20 -9.90 2.89
CA TRP A 32 1.73 -9.49 1.58
C TRP A 32 0.60 -10.43 1.17
N HIS A 33 -0.56 -9.85 0.87
CA HIS A 33 -1.70 -10.58 0.37
C HIS A 33 -1.74 -10.50 -1.15
N LYS A 34 -2.13 -11.59 -1.80
CA LYS A 34 -2.35 -11.62 -3.25
C LYS A 34 -3.60 -10.82 -3.60
N GLY A 35 -3.52 -10.05 -4.68
CA GLY A 35 -4.61 -9.27 -5.23
C GLY A 35 -4.71 -7.86 -4.65
N THR A 36 -5.92 -7.32 -4.58
CA THR A 36 -6.25 -6.03 -3.96
C THR A 36 -7.22 -6.23 -2.80
N PRO A 37 -7.23 -5.35 -1.78
CA PRO A 37 -8.17 -5.46 -0.65
C PRO A 37 -9.62 -5.46 -1.12
N LYS A 38 -10.45 -6.36 -0.60
CA LYS A 38 -11.87 -6.51 -1.00
C LYS A 38 -12.66 -5.22 -0.80
N GLU A 39 -12.33 -4.48 0.25
CA GLU A 39 -12.93 -3.19 0.59
C GLU A 39 -12.72 -2.16 -0.51
N LEU A 40 -11.58 -2.21 -1.22
CA LEU A 40 -11.28 -1.31 -2.33
C LEU A 40 -12.00 -1.69 -3.62
N HIS A 41 -12.54 -2.90 -3.78
CA HIS A 41 -13.13 -3.34 -5.05
C HIS A 41 -14.31 -2.44 -5.46
N GLY A 42 -14.33 -2.01 -6.72
CA GLY A 42 -15.39 -1.16 -7.26
C GLY A 42 -14.89 -0.15 -8.29
N LYS A 43 -15.81 0.72 -8.70
CA LYS A 43 -15.55 1.86 -9.57
C LYS A 43 -15.59 3.15 -8.77
N TYR A 44 -14.66 4.06 -9.02
CA TYR A 44 -14.59 5.35 -8.35
C TYR A 44 -14.32 6.44 -9.37
N GLN A 45 -14.86 7.62 -9.14
CA GLN A 45 -14.67 8.76 -10.01
C GLN A 45 -14.55 10.04 -9.19
N ALA A 46 -13.47 10.79 -9.43
CA ALA A 46 -13.30 12.14 -8.93
C ALA A 46 -14.10 13.12 -9.79
N LYS A 47 -14.31 14.32 -9.28
CA LYS A 47 -14.88 15.41 -10.08
C LYS A 47 -13.85 15.88 -11.10
N ARG A 48 -14.30 16.61 -12.12
CA ARG A 48 -13.40 17.25 -13.08
C ARG A 48 -12.63 18.39 -12.43
N ILE A 49 -11.47 18.74 -12.99
CA ILE A 49 -10.62 19.83 -12.48
C ILE A 49 -10.57 21.00 -13.46
N SER A 50 -11.06 20.81 -14.69
CA SER A 50 -11.19 21.86 -15.70
C SER A 50 -12.33 21.56 -16.68
N GLY A 51 -12.72 22.57 -17.46
CA GLY A 51 -13.70 22.41 -18.54
C GLY A 51 -13.19 21.58 -19.73
N ALA A 52 -11.87 21.41 -19.86
CA ALA A 52 -11.24 20.62 -20.92
C ALA A 52 -11.31 19.11 -20.67
N GLU A 53 -11.67 18.68 -19.46
CA GLU A 53 -11.87 17.27 -19.14
C GLU A 53 -13.28 16.81 -19.54
N GLY A 54 -13.35 15.72 -20.30
CA GLY A 54 -14.58 14.98 -20.56
C GLY A 54 -15.06 14.21 -19.33
N PHE A 55 -14.18 13.82 -18.41
CA PHE A 55 -14.52 13.16 -17.14
C PHE A 55 -13.37 13.32 -16.12
N GLY A 56 -13.70 13.32 -14.83
CA GLY A 56 -12.69 13.35 -13.77
C GLY A 56 -12.01 11.99 -13.57
N CYS A 57 -10.85 11.95 -12.91
CA CYS A 57 -10.05 10.74 -12.75
C CYS A 57 -10.88 9.54 -12.23
N THR A 58 -10.78 8.40 -12.91
CA THR A 58 -11.52 7.18 -12.61
C THR A 58 -10.61 6.05 -12.17
N TYR A 59 -11.18 5.16 -11.35
CA TYR A 59 -10.53 3.95 -10.86
C TYR A 59 -11.46 2.76 -11.07
N ILE A 60 -10.93 1.66 -11.59
CA ILE A 60 -11.57 0.34 -11.52
C ILE A 60 -10.65 -0.59 -10.74
N ILE A 61 -11.07 -1.00 -9.55
CA ILE A 61 -10.31 -1.89 -8.69
C ILE A 61 -11.03 -3.23 -8.62
N THR A 62 -10.33 -4.27 -9.06
CA THR A 62 -10.77 -5.67 -8.95
C THR A 62 -9.76 -6.45 -8.11
N ASN A 63 -10.08 -7.69 -7.76
CA ASN A 63 -9.12 -8.56 -7.05
C ASN A 63 -7.77 -8.67 -7.77
N LYS A 64 -7.74 -8.66 -9.11
CA LYS A 64 -6.51 -8.94 -9.89
C LYS A 64 -5.86 -7.70 -10.50
N SER A 65 -6.58 -6.59 -10.59
CA SER A 65 -6.14 -5.41 -11.33
C SER A 65 -6.57 -4.10 -10.70
N LEU A 66 -5.81 -3.06 -11.01
CA LEU A 66 -6.17 -1.67 -10.75
C LEU A 66 -6.01 -0.89 -12.04
N VAL A 67 -7.07 -0.23 -12.47
CA VAL A 67 -7.09 0.60 -13.68
C VAL A 67 -7.36 2.04 -13.29
N MET A 68 -6.55 2.96 -13.80
CA MET A 68 -6.74 4.40 -13.67
C MET A 68 -6.90 5.03 -15.06
N SER A 69 -7.83 5.96 -15.19
CA SER A 69 -8.00 6.78 -16.39
C SER A 69 -8.27 8.22 -16.00
N GLN A 70 -7.79 9.14 -16.81
CA GLN A 70 -8.12 10.56 -16.74
C GLN A 70 -8.41 11.03 -18.15
N SER A 71 -9.30 12.02 -18.30
CA SER A 71 -9.61 12.58 -19.61
C SER A 71 -8.33 13.01 -20.31
N ASN A 72 -8.21 12.67 -21.59
CA ASN A 72 -7.06 12.96 -22.46
C ASN A 72 -5.73 12.29 -22.04
N TRP A 73 -5.77 11.32 -21.12
CA TRP A 73 -4.61 10.53 -20.72
C TRP A 73 -4.78 9.05 -21.10
N PRO A 74 -3.68 8.36 -21.46
CA PRO A 74 -3.71 6.92 -21.65
C PRO A 74 -4.19 6.17 -20.39
N LEU A 75 -4.86 5.04 -20.61
CA LEU A 75 -5.28 4.16 -19.53
C LEU A 75 -4.07 3.51 -18.84
N TYR A 76 -3.96 3.70 -17.53
CA TYR A 76 -2.97 3.00 -16.70
C TYR A 76 -3.57 1.72 -16.13
N LYS A 77 -3.10 0.56 -16.60
CA LYS A 77 -3.53 -0.75 -16.10
C LYS A 77 -2.42 -1.43 -15.32
N ASN A 78 -2.71 -1.80 -14.08
CA ASN A 78 -1.82 -2.53 -13.19
C ASN A 78 -2.36 -3.94 -12.93
N VAL A 79 -1.49 -4.93 -13.00
CA VAL A 79 -1.79 -6.36 -12.84
C VAL A 79 -0.80 -7.02 -11.87
N LYS A 80 -1.00 -8.31 -11.59
CA LYS A 80 -0.18 -9.09 -10.63
C LYS A 80 -0.14 -8.39 -9.26
N MET A 81 -1.30 -7.86 -8.86
CA MET A 81 -1.44 -7.04 -7.67
C MET A 81 -1.11 -7.85 -6.42
N LYS A 82 -0.44 -7.19 -5.47
CA LYS A 82 -0.35 -7.60 -4.08
C LYS A 82 -0.62 -6.40 -3.21
N TYR A 83 -1.05 -6.62 -1.97
CA TYR A 83 -1.24 -5.53 -1.03
C TYR A 83 -0.73 -5.86 0.37
N LYS A 84 -0.45 -4.80 1.12
CA LYS A 84 -0.17 -4.84 2.55
C LYS A 84 -1.05 -3.80 3.22
N LYS A 85 -1.80 -4.19 4.25
CA LYS A 85 -2.53 -3.23 5.09
C LYS A 85 -1.50 -2.47 5.93
N LEU A 86 -1.54 -1.14 5.86
CA LEU A 86 -0.61 -0.28 6.61
C LEU A 86 -1.21 0.17 7.93
N LYS A 87 -2.46 0.62 7.90
CA LYS A 87 -3.26 1.11 9.02
C LYS A 87 -4.75 0.89 8.72
N ALA A 88 -5.64 1.29 9.63
CA ALA A 88 -7.07 1.34 9.36
C ALA A 88 -7.32 2.12 8.05
N HIS A 89 -8.07 1.51 7.14
CA HIS A 89 -8.44 2.08 5.83
C HIS A 89 -7.28 2.37 4.86
N THR A 90 -6.03 2.15 5.24
CA THR A 90 -4.84 2.48 4.43
C THR A 90 -4.13 1.21 3.95
N TYR A 91 -3.95 1.09 2.64
CA TYR A 91 -3.36 -0.08 2.00
C TYR A 91 -2.24 0.32 1.04
N LEU A 92 -1.10 -0.36 1.14
CA LEU A 92 -0.04 -0.29 0.14
C LEU A 92 -0.33 -1.32 -0.94
N LEU A 93 -0.49 -0.87 -2.18
CA LEU A 93 -0.68 -1.72 -3.35
C LEU A 93 0.60 -1.73 -4.18
N VAL A 94 1.00 -2.92 -4.61
CA VAL A 94 2.11 -3.14 -5.55
C VAL A 94 1.66 -4.01 -6.70
N GLY A 95 2.30 -3.89 -7.86
CA GLY A 95 1.96 -4.67 -9.03
C GLY A 95 2.90 -4.41 -10.21
N LYS A 96 2.43 -4.74 -11.42
CA LYS A 96 3.11 -4.46 -12.68
C LYS A 96 2.21 -3.60 -13.57
N THR A 97 2.72 -2.47 -14.02
CA THR A 97 2.10 -1.66 -15.05
C THR A 97 2.21 -2.40 -16.38
N VAL A 98 1.09 -2.57 -17.08
CA VAL A 98 1.05 -3.15 -18.42
C VAL A 98 1.42 -2.06 -19.43
N HIS A 99 2.29 -2.40 -20.38
CA HIS A 99 2.61 -1.49 -21.48
C HIS A 99 1.35 -1.18 -22.29
N ASN A 100 1.09 0.09 -22.58
CA ASN A 100 -0.04 0.52 -23.39
C ASN A 100 0.24 1.85 -24.08
N SER A 101 0.46 1.82 -25.39
CA SER A 101 0.83 2.99 -26.20
C SER A 101 2.00 3.76 -25.56
N TYR A 102 1.73 4.92 -24.97
CA TYR A 102 2.72 5.79 -24.34
C TYR A 102 3.10 5.38 -22.90
N ILE A 103 2.44 4.37 -22.33
CA ILE A 103 2.74 3.88 -20.98
C ILE A 103 3.73 2.73 -21.05
N LEU A 104 4.92 2.94 -20.48
CA LEU A 104 5.93 1.90 -20.35
C LEU A 104 5.56 0.87 -19.28
N ALA A 105 5.91 -0.39 -19.53
CA ALA A 105 5.79 -1.44 -18.52
C ALA A 105 6.74 -1.16 -17.34
N GLY A 106 6.30 -1.48 -16.12
CA GLY A 106 7.09 -1.15 -14.93
C GLY A 106 6.53 -1.71 -13.63
N ASN A 107 7.19 -1.34 -12.53
CA ASN A 107 6.71 -1.66 -11.19
C ASN A 107 5.68 -0.62 -10.75
N TYR A 108 4.53 -1.09 -10.29
CA TYR A 108 3.52 -0.24 -9.67
C TYR A 108 3.67 -0.24 -8.16
N LYS A 109 3.59 0.94 -7.52
CA LYS A 109 3.62 1.08 -6.06
C LYS A 109 2.93 2.37 -5.60
N SER A 110 1.77 2.23 -4.97
CA SER A 110 1.01 3.38 -4.43
C SER A 110 0.27 3.02 -3.15
N VAL A 111 -0.14 4.04 -2.41
CA VAL A 111 -0.93 3.90 -1.19
C VAL A 111 -2.34 4.41 -1.45
N TYR A 112 -3.32 3.62 -1.04
CA TYR A 112 -4.74 3.96 -1.11
C TYR A 112 -5.31 4.11 0.29
N TYR A 113 -6.24 5.05 0.43
CA TYR A 113 -7.03 5.25 1.64
C TYR A 113 -8.51 5.27 1.28
N LEU A 114 -9.30 4.43 1.94
CA LEU A 114 -10.75 4.34 1.71
C LEU A 114 -11.53 4.69 2.97
N LYS A 115 -12.18 5.86 2.98
CA LYS A 115 -13.08 6.27 4.07
C LYS A 115 -14.51 6.34 3.55
N GLY A 116 -15.35 5.43 4.02
CA GLY A 116 -16.72 5.31 3.51
C GLY A 116 -16.74 5.02 2.01
N LYS A 117 -17.25 5.97 1.22
CA LYS A 117 -17.33 5.87 -0.26
C LYS A 117 -16.23 6.64 -0.99
N GLU A 118 -15.30 7.25 -0.26
CA GLU A 118 -14.26 8.11 -0.82
C GLU A 118 -12.93 7.39 -0.87
N LEU A 119 -12.36 7.34 -2.07
CA LEU A 119 -11.07 6.75 -2.37
C LEU A 119 -10.04 7.86 -2.61
N LEU A 120 -8.97 7.81 -1.84
CA LEU A 120 -7.81 8.67 -1.94
C LEU A 120 -6.60 7.84 -2.37
N HIS A 121 -5.66 8.45 -3.08
CA HIS A 121 -4.43 7.77 -3.49
C HIS A 121 -3.23 8.72 -3.49
N THR A 122 -2.04 8.16 -3.31
CA THR A 122 -0.75 8.86 -3.39
C THR A 122 0.35 7.85 -3.71
N ASP A 123 1.51 8.29 -4.22
CA ASP A 123 2.68 7.44 -4.38
C ASP A 123 3.30 7.05 -3.03
N TYR A 124 3.98 5.91 -2.99
CA TYR A 124 4.58 5.43 -1.74
C TYR A 124 5.69 6.33 -1.18
N PRO A 125 6.61 6.91 -1.98
CA PRO A 125 7.57 7.90 -1.50
C PRO A 125 6.91 9.07 -0.75
N THR A 126 5.87 9.67 -1.32
CA THR A 126 5.11 10.78 -0.71
C THR A 126 4.44 10.33 0.59
N TYR A 127 3.80 9.15 0.61
CA TYR A 127 3.23 8.60 1.85
C TYR A 127 4.31 8.31 2.90
N LYS A 128 5.47 7.78 2.51
CA LYS A 128 6.55 7.44 3.44
C LYS A 128 7.00 8.69 4.21
N LYS A 129 7.12 9.82 3.52
CA LYS A 129 7.52 11.13 4.06
C LYS A 129 6.40 11.81 4.85
N ASN A 130 5.22 11.94 4.25
CA ASN A 130 4.16 12.84 4.75
C ASN A 130 3.02 12.12 5.48
N LYS A 131 3.01 10.79 5.50
CA LYS A 131 1.97 9.94 6.11
C LYS A 131 0.57 10.37 5.63
N LYS A 132 -0.35 10.68 6.57
CA LYS A 132 -1.72 11.10 6.25
C LYS A 132 -1.76 12.37 5.39
N ASN A 133 -0.81 13.29 5.58
CA ASN A 133 -0.75 14.54 4.81
C ASN A 133 -0.39 14.31 3.32
N ALA A 134 0.06 13.10 2.96
CA ALA A 134 0.28 12.73 1.55
C ALA A 134 -1.02 12.74 0.71
N PHE A 135 -2.18 12.64 1.37
CA PHE A 135 -3.48 12.62 0.69
C PHE A 135 -4.08 14.00 0.46
N LYS A 136 -3.45 15.10 0.93
CA LYS A 136 -4.03 16.45 0.92
C LYS A 136 -4.61 16.89 -0.44
N TYR A 137 -3.95 16.52 -1.54
CA TYR A 137 -4.43 16.85 -2.88
C TYR A 137 -5.67 16.02 -3.25
N SER A 138 -5.61 14.70 -3.02
CA SER A 138 -6.77 13.82 -3.24
C SER A 138 -7.95 14.13 -2.30
N GLU A 139 -7.70 14.68 -1.11
CA GLU A 139 -8.76 15.09 -0.18
C GLU A 139 -9.59 16.27 -0.70
N LYS A 140 -8.99 17.16 -1.52
CA LYS A 140 -9.73 18.26 -2.16
C LYS A 140 -10.71 17.76 -3.24
N ASN A 141 -10.39 16.65 -3.89
CA ASN A 141 -11.20 16.05 -4.93
C ASN A 141 -11.20 14.50 -4.83
N PRO A 142 -11.87 13.93 -3.82
CA PRO A 142 -11.84 12.50 -3.58
C PRO A 142 -12.60 11.76 -4.68
N ALA A 143 -12.09 10.61 -5.10
CA ALA A 143 -12.81 9.74 -6.03
C ALA A 143 -13.94 9.04 -5.29
N LYS A 144 -15.19 9.28 -5.68
CA LYS A 144 -16.37 8.71 -5.03
C LYS A 144 -16.77 7.40 -5.71
N ARG A 145 -17.14 6.40 -4.91
CA ARG A 145 -17.65 5.12 -5.40
C ARG A 145 -18.89 5.36 -6.26
N THR A 146 -18.91 4.77 -7.45
CA THR A 146 -20.00 4.90 -8.43
C THR A 146 -20.35 3.56 -9.06
N LYS A 147 -21.57 3.44 -9.62
CA LYS A 147 -22.00 2.28 -10.42
C LYS A 147 -21.56 2.41 -11.89
N HIS A 148 -21.62 3.63 -12.41
CA HIS A 148 -21.26 4.00 -13.78
C HIS A 148 -20.42 5.27 -13.77
N PHE A 149 -19.47 5.36 -14.70
CA PHE A 149 -18.75 6.61 -14.90
C PHE A 149 -19.68 7.62 -15.58
N LYS A 150 -19.56 8.86 -15.14
CA LYS A 150 -20.29 9.99 -15.71
C LYS A 150 -19.37 10.72 -16.68
N ASP A 151 -19.90 11.03 -17.84
CA ASP A 151 -19.31 12.03 -18.72
C ASP A 151 -19.73 13.42 -18.24
N GLY A 152 -18.78 14.36 -18.28
CA GLY A 152 -18.91 15.68 -17.69
C GLY A 152 -18.97 15.67 -16.16
N GLY A 153 -19.95 16.38 -15.62
CA GLY A 153 -20.16 16.52 -14.18
C GLY A 153 -19.47 17.75 -13.56
N PRO A 154 -19.56 17.91 -12.23
CA PRO A 154 -19.08 19.12 -11.56
C PRO A 154 -17.56 19.28 -11.67
N ILE A 155 -17.11 20.53 -11.66
CA ILE A 155 -15.69 20.92 -11.64
C ILE A 155 -15.31 21.31 -10.20
N VAL A 156 -14.13 20.90 -9.76
CA VAL A 156 -13.50 21.36 -8.52
C VAL A 156 -12.33 22.25 -8.88
N HIS A 157 -12.34 23.46 -8.34
CA HIS A 157 -11.19 24.37 -8.39
C HIS A 157 -10.24 23.99 -7.25
N MET A 158 -9.06 23.45 -7.60
CA MET A 158 -8.10 22.86 -6.65
C MET A 158 -6.93 23.78 -6.29
#